data_AF-E4XT10-F1
#
_entry.id   AF-E4XT10-F1
#
_cell.length_a   1.000
_cell.length_b   1.000
_cell.length_c   1.000
_cell.angle_alpha   90.00
_cell.angle_beta   90.00
_cell.angle_gamma   90.00
#
_symmetry.space_group_name_H-M   'P 1'
#
loop_
_entity.id
_entity.type
_entity.pdbx_description
1 polymer ?
#
loop_
_entity_poly.entity_id
_entity_poly.type
_entity_poly.pdbx_seq_one_letter_code
_entity_poly.pdbx_strand_id
1 'polypeptide(L)'
;MAIEDFDLDSEGHYGTLGPYACVPKEITEELSKGYLSKLKPIKPSKSKYKPKDHDQVNFTFNLDVNGLVPLSSDEYFAKIDSWGWSSHLASVLCGTRPLRCTFANLFERYGFFRKGLVDSQQFFNFCDAIELKYQKHRNFYHNGIHGTDVLQTVHVMINSTGLINFLDDLEILAILFAAACHDVEHTGTTNDFHKDTKSALAQLYSNVSVLENHHLETTWNTLGQKDCNMLNLSDSQLKYFKELVHEMILHTDLAKHFDQVKSINSALAVMTPETWSEYARDPDKPIPAPFDKKSLLALVLHAADISNAAKPWHLQQLFTMQILQEFFDQGDELKQRNMPLPPLSNRTTTNIPDSQIGFIAYLVKPLYESMSNYLCSMAPVIAARAKHGSNYVQGTPTANSILASMKDFDNLWRGNLSYNSDRWGKIKAAKNRFQRPSVMPNAPRMLSSKPKEQEPEAILEDDDESEENEEEDLEFIRKARKSLAMSHPATMSANPENIPSEIAITAYESKETINSEDLSPP
;
A
#
# COMPACT_ATOMS: atom_id res chain seq x y z
N MET A 1 19.65 22.16 -0.70
CA MET A 1 20.24 22.43 0.63
C MET A 1 19.67 21.40 1.58
N ALA A 2 20.47 20.93 2.54
CA ALA A 2 20.21 19.77 3.38
C ALA A 2 18.88 19.89 4.13
N ILE A 3 18.06 18.84 4.08
CA ILE A 3 16.94 18.65 5.00
C ILE A 3 17.58 18.18 6.30
N GLU A 4 17.68 19.09 7.26
CA GLU A 4 18.11 18.78 8.63
C GLU A 4 17.09 17.83 9.28
N ASP A 5 17.65 16.95 10.11
CA ASP A 5 16.99 15.88 10.82
C ASP A 5 15.75 16.37 11.58
N PHE A 6 14.69 15.55 11.61
CA PHE A 6 13.62 15.72 12.59
C PHE A 6 14.24 15.55 13.98
N ASP A 7 14.37 16.66 14.71
CA ASP A 7 14.80 16.64 16.11
C ASP A 7 13.83 15.79 16.94
N LEU A 8 14.37 14.71 17.52
CA LEU A 8 13.77 14.02 18.65
C LEU A 8 13.75 15.00 19.82
N ASP A 9 12.67 15.04 20.60
CA ASP A 9 12.74 15.76 21.88
C ASP A 9 13.81 15.13 22.78
N SER A 10 14.19 15.83 23.86
CA SER A 10 15.23 15.37 24.79
C SER A 10 14.94 14.03 25.49
N GLU A 11 13.75 13.44 25.27
CA GLU A 11 13.33 12.13 25.77
C GLU A 11 13.11 11.08 24.67
N GLY A 12 13.30 11.42 23.39
CA GLY A 12 13.14 10.48 22.28
C GLY A 12 11.70 10.23 21.84
N HIS A 13 10.76 11.12 22.17
CA HIS A 13 9.37 11.05 21.72
C HIS A 13 9.15 11.85 20.44
N TYR A 14 8.27 11.35 19.55
CA TYR A 14 7.72 12.13 18.45
C TYR A 14 6.60 13.01 19.02
N GLY A 15 6.73 14.33 18.90
CA GLY A 15 5.74 15.28 19.42
C GLY A 15 4.33 15.00 18.89
N THR A 16 3.31 15.22 19.72
CA THR A 16 1.90 15.05 19.38
C THR A 16 1.45 16.04 18.31
N LEU A 17 1.32 15.58 17.07
CA LEU A 17 0.72 16.34 15.97
C LEU A 17 -0.80 16.13 16.00
N GLY A 18 -1.57 17.22 16.17
CA GLY A 18 -3.03 17.17 16.13
C GLY A 18 -3.59 16.82 14.74
N PRO A 19 -4.87 16.41 14.65
CA PRO A 19 -5.47 15.81 13.45
C PRO A 19 -5.63 16.74 12.23
N TYR A 20 -5.24 18.01 12.33
CA TYR A 20 -5.22 18.98 11.23
C TYR A 20 -3.81 19.55 10.94
N ALA A 21 -2.78 19.01 11.58
CA ALA A 21 -1.39 19.46 11.47
C ALA A 21 -0.49 18.45 10.70
N CYS A 22 -1.07 17.61 9.85
CA CYS A 22 -0.31 16.56 9.11
C CYS A 22 0.63 17.09 8.02
N VAL A 23 0.83 18.40 7.91
CA VAL A 23 1.99 18.97 7.25
C VAL A 23 2.49 20.10 8.15
N PRO A 24 3.68 19.98 8.77
CA PRO A 24 4.33 21.12 9.41
C PRO A 24 4.31 22.31 8.46
N LYS A 25 4.02 23.51 8.97
CA LYS A 25 3.92 24.72 8.15
C LYS A 25 5.19 24.91 7.31
N GLU A 26 6.34 24.50 7.85
CA GLU A 26 7.63 24.47 7.18
C GLU A 26 7.62 23.54 5.94
N ILE A 27 7.03 22.35 6.02
CA ILE A 27 6.91 21.40 4.89
C ILE A 27 5.93 21.94 3.82
N THR A 28 4.82 22.56 4.23
CA THR A 28 3.90 23.20 3.26
C THR A 28 4.58 24.39 2.57
N GLU A 29 5.35 25.18 3.31
CA GLU A 29 6.12 26.31 2.77
C GLU A 29 7.31 25.87 1.91
N GLU A 30 7.96 24.76 2.22
CA GLU A 30 9.13 24.27 1.49
C GLU A 30 8.73 23.54 0.19
N LEU A 31 7.65 22.75 0.22
CA LEU A 31 7.04 22.15 -0.98
C LEU A 31 6.52 23.23 -1.95
N SER A 32 5.98 24.34 -1.43
CA SER A 32 5.53 25.47 -2.24
C SER A 32 6.70 26.33 -2.76
N LYS A 33 7.74 26.60 -1.96
CA LYS A 33 8.95 27.34 -2.38
C LYS A 33 9.76 26.59 -3.46
N GLY A 34 9.85 25.26 -3.39
CA GLY A 34 10.53 24.43 -4.38
C GLY A 34 9.85 24.37 -5.75
N TYR A 35 8.52 24.51 -5.79
CA TYR A 35 7.73 24.46 -7.01
C TYR A 35 7.59 25.83 -7.68
N LEU A 36 7.40 26.91 -6.89
CA LEU A 36 7.21 28.27 -7.40
C LEU A 36 8.48 28.93 -7.95
N SER A 37 9.66 28.52 -7.49
CA SER A 37 10.95 29.07 -7.97
C SER A 37 11.31 28.69 -9.41
N LYS A 38 10.55 27.78 -10.04
CA LYS A 38 10.75 27.34 -11.44
C LYS A 38 9.89 28.10 -12.46
N LEU A 39 8.99 28.97 -12.03
CA LEU A 39 8.13 29.76 -12.92
C LEU A 39 8.77 31.12 -13.19
N LYS A 40 9.19 31.37 -14.44
CA LYS A 40 9.64 32.70 -14.87
C LYS A 40 8.44 33.63 -15.04
N PRO A 41 8.47 34.87 -14.51
CA PRO A 41 7.36 35.80 -14.68
C PRO A 41 7.28 36.29 -16.13
N ILE A 42 6.12 36.07 -16.76
CA ILE A 42 5.74 36.76 -18.00
C ILE A 42 5.13 38.12 -17.59
N LYS A 43 5.66 39.21 -18.15
CA LYS A 43 5.17 40.58 -17.87
C LYS A 43 3.76 40.79 -18.45
N PRO A 44 2.84 41.45 -17.72
CA PRO A 44 1.47 41.62 -18.18
C PRO A 44 1.37 42.65 -19.32
N SER A 45 0.74 42.24 -20.43
CA SER A 45 0.26 43.13 -21.49
C SER A 45 -1.08 43.73 -21.07
N LYS A 46 -1.21 45.06 -21.17
CA LYS A 46 -2.45 45.79 -20.90
C LYS A 46 -3.37 45.69 -22.12
N SER A 47 -4.56 45.14 -21.96
CA SER A 47 -5.65 45.33 -22.93
C SER A 47 -6.97 45.65 -22.23
N LYS A 48 -7.65 46.68 -22.74
CA LYS A 48 -8.96 47.17 -22.32
C LYS A 48 -10.02 46.49 -23.19
N TYR A 49 -10.93 45.72 -22.59
CA TYR A 49 -12.13 45.28 -23.29
C TYR A 49 -13.33 45.18 -22.32
N LYS A 50 -14.49 45.68 -22.77
CA LYS A 50 -15.81 45.56 -22.13
C LYS A 50 -16.78 45.01 -23.18
N PRO A 51 -17.47 43.88 -22.97
CA PRO A 51 -18.56 43.46 -23.84
C PRO A 51 -19.95 43.68 -23.21
N LYS A 52 -20.95 43.92 -24.07
CA LYS A 52 -22.39 43.94 -23.80
C LYS A 52 -23.04 42.65 -24.38
N ASP A 53 -24.18 42.29 -23.82
CA ASP A 53 -25.01 41.09 -24.07
C ASP A 53 -25.51 40.90 -25.52
N HIS A 54 -25.43 39.67 -26.06
CA HIS A 54 -26.58 38.75 -26.20
C HIS A 54 -26.21 37.45 -26.98
N ASP A 55 -26.70 36.33 -26.43
CA ASP A 55 -27.04 35.01 -27.00
C ASP A 55 -26.00 34.17 -27.78
N GLN A 56 -25.25 33.34 -27.04
CA GLN A 56 -24.96 31.94 -27.40
C GLN A 56 -24.89 31.07 -26.14
N VAL A 57 -25.65 29.98 -26.10
CA VAL A 57 -25.70 29.03 -24.98
C VAL A 57 -24.42 28.20 -24.97
N ASN A 58 -23.48 28.59 -24.10
CA ASN A 58 -22.35 27.80 -23.67
C ASN A 58 -22.57 27.43 -22.20
N PHE A 59 -22.62 26.14 -21.88
CA PHE A 59 -22.50 25.70 -20.48
C PHE A 59 -21.05 25.87 -20.04
N THR A 60 -20.73 27.05 -19.52
CA THR A 60 -19.49 27.32 -18.80
C THR A 60 -19.83 27.31 -17.31
N PHE A 61 -19.34 26.34 -16.56
CA PHE A 61 -19.38 26.37 -15.11
C PHE A 61 -18.46 27.49 -14.61
N ASN A 62 -19.00 28.69 -14.43
CA ASN A 62 -18.35 29.75 -13.67
C ASN A 62 -18.53 29.45 -12.17
N LEU A 63 -17.58 28.71 -11.61
CA LEU A 63 -17.28 28.82 -10.19
C LEU A 63 -16.49 30.12 -10.01
N ASP A 64 -17.17 31.19 -9.59
CA ASP A 64 -16.52 32.41 -9.12
C ASP A 64 -15.83 32.13 -7.78
N VAL A 65 -14.56 31.74 -7.88
CA VAL A 65 -13.60 31.61 -6.78
C VAL A 65 -12.48 32.64 -6.97
N ASN A 66 -12.86 33.91 -7.10
CA ASN A 66 -11.90 35.00 -7.07
C ASN A 66 -11.18 35.07 -5.71
N GLY A 67 -10.05 34.37 -5.59
CA GLY A 67 -9.04 34.67 -4.57
C GLY A 67 -8.11 33.55 -4.09
N LEU A 68 -8.45 32.25 -4.26
CA LEU A 68 -7.67 31.16 -3.60
C LEU A 68 -7.52 29.85 -4.39
N VAL A 69 -7.93 29.78 -5.65
CA VAL A 69 -7.54 28.67 -6.51
C VAL A 69 -6.32 29.13 -7.31
N PRO A 70 -5.09 28.69 -6.98
CA PRO A 70 -4.00 28.93 -7.90
C PRO A 70 -4.37 28.25 -9.23
N LEU A 71 -3.97 28.86 -10.34
CA LEU A 71 -4.05 28.36 -11.72
C LEU A 71 -3.36 26.99 -11.94
N SER A 72 -3.11 26.22 -10.87
CA SER A 72 -2.16 25.11 -10.73
C SER A 72 -2.78 23.76 -10.32
N SER A 73 -4.11 23.62 -10.22
CA SER A 73 -4.74 22.30 -10.06
C SER A 73 -4.56 21.48 -11.34
N ASP A 74 -4.81 22.09 -12.49
CA ASP A 74 -4.78 21.40 -13.79
C ASP A 74 -3.36 20.93 -14.13
N GLU A 75 -2.34 21.75 -13.85
CA GLU A 75 -0.93 21.37 -14.02
C GLU A 75 -0.51 20.23 -13.07
N TYR A 76 -1.13 20.15 -11.88
CA TYR A 76 -0.85 19.08 -10.93
C TYR A 76 -1.53 17.77 -11.33
N PHE A 77 -2.81 17.83 -11.72
CA PHE A 77 -3.58 16.69 -12.23
C PHE A 77 -3.08 16.21 -13.60
N ALA A 78 -2.39 17.05 -14.38
CA ALA A 78 -1.67 16.62 -15.57
C ALA A 78 -0.54 15.61 -15.26
N LYS A 79 -0.11 15.49 -14.00
CA LYS A 79 0.91 14.53 -13.53
C LYS A 79 0.31 13.35 -12.75
N ILE A 80 -1.01 13.15 -12.81
CA ILE A 80 -1.71 12.07 -12.10
C ILE A 80 -1.22 10.66 -12.52
N ASP A 81 -0.54 10.52 -13.66
CA ASP A 81 0.08 9.27 -14.11
C ASP A 81 1.40 8.94 -13.38
N SER A 82 1.90 9.85 -12.53
CA SER A 82 3.17 9.66 -11.83
C SER A 82 3.02 8.80 -10.59
N TRP A 83 3.89 7.79 -10.44
CA TRP A 83 3.97 6.97 -9.22
C TRP A 83 4.28 7.78 -7.95
N GLY A 84 4.96 8.92 -8.09
CA GLY A 84 5.28 9.84 -7.00
C GLY A 84 4.28 10.98 -6.83
N TRP A 85 3.10 10.89 -7.44
CA TRP A 85 2.03 11.85 -7.22
C TRP A 85 1.56 11.80 -5.75
N SER A 86 1.19 12.95 -5.18
CA SER A 86 0.96 13.11 -3.74
C SER A 86 -0.50 13.45 -3.46
N SER A 87 -1.23 12.49 -2.89
CA SER A 87 -2.59 12.72 -2.42
C SER A 87 -2.66 13.76 -1.29
N HIS A 88 -1.60 13.93 -0.48
CA HIS A 88 -1.51 15.02 0.49
C HIS A 88 -1.54 16.40 -0.19
N LEU A 89 -0.77 16.59 -1.26
CA LEU A 89 -0.79 17.84 -2.01
C LEU A 89 -2.12 18.04 -2.74
N ALA A 90 -2.70 16.97 -3.29
CA ALA A 90 -4.05 17.01 -3.84
C ALA A 90 -5.08 17.49 -2.81
N SER A 91 -4.95 17.05 -1.55
CA SER A 91 -5.85 17.47 -0.47
C SER A 91 -5.79 18.98 -0.23
N VAL A 92 -4.59 19.55 -0.24
CA VAL A 92 -4.40 21.01 -0.12
C VAL A 92 -5.02 21.74 -1.32
N LEU A 93 -4.76 21.27 -2.54
CA LEU A 93 -5.23 21.91 -3.77
C LEU A 93 -6.75 21.79 -3.97
N CYS A 94 -7.36 20.73 -3.44
CA CYS A 94 -8.79 20.46 -3.57
C CYS A 94 -9.62 20.91 -2.36
N GLY A 95 -9.05 21.76 -1.49
CA GLY A 95 -9.76 22.26 -0.32
C GLY A 95 -10.24 21.14 0.59
N THR A 96 -9.34 20.21 0.95
CA THR A 96 -9.58 19.03 1.80
C THR A 96 -10.52 17.97 1.22
N ARG A 97 -10.76 18.04 -0.10
CA ARG A 97 -11.55 17.04 -0.85
C ARG A 97 -10.75 16.33 -1.96
N PRO A 98 -9.60 15.69 -1.62
CA PRO A 98 -8.73 15.06 -2.61
C PRO A 98 -9.44 13.94 -3.37
N LEU A 99 -10.33 13.19 -2.74
CA LEU A 99 -10.97 12.02 -3.33
C LEU A 99 -11.92 12.46 -4.42
N ARG A 100 -12.83 13.40 -4.11
CA ARG A 100 -13.77 13.96 -5.08
C ARG A 100 -13.07 14.50 -6.33
N CYS A 101 -12.00 15.27 -6.17
CA CYS A 101 -11.25 15.83 -7.30
C CYS A 101 -10.59 14.76 -8.17
N THR A 102 -9.90 13.82 -7.54
CA THR A 102 -9.11 12.79 -8.22
C THR A 102 -10.03 11.81 -8.93
N PHE A 103 -11.11 11.42 -8.26
CA PHE A 103 -12.13 10.54 -8.81
C PHE A 103 -12.82 11.17 -10.03
N ALA A 104 -13.16 12.47 -9.95
CA ALA A 104 -13.73 13.21 -11.09
C ALA A 104 -12.76 13.29 -12.28
N ASN A 105 -11.48 13.59 -12.02
CA ASN A 105 -10.45 13.66 -13.07
C ASN A 105 -10.28 12.33 -13.79
N LEU A 106 -10.23 11.22 -13.04
CA LEU A 106 -10.12 9.89 -13.61
C LEU A 106 -11.40 9.53 -14.38
N PHE A 107 -12.58 9.78 -13.83
CA PHE A 107 -13.84 9.44 -14.51
C PHE A 107 -14.03 10.19 -15.83
N GLU A 108 -13.61 11.45 -15.88
CA GLU A 108 -13.59 12.24 -17.13
C GLU A 108 -12.56 11.70 -18.13
N ARG A 109 -11.37 11.32 -17.66
CA ARG A 109 -10.29 10.74 -18.47
C ARG A 109 -10.69 9.41 -19.10
N TYR A 110 -11.31 8.52 -18.31
CA TYR A 110 -11.84 7.24 -18.80
C TYR A 110 -13.15 7.39 -19.58
N GLY A 111 -13.74 8.59 -19.55
CA GLY A 111 -14.93 8.96 -20.32
C GLY A 111 -16.22 8.34 -19.81
N PHE A 112 -16.28 7.92 -18.54
CA PHE A 112 -17.45 7.23 -17.98
C PHE A 112 -18.72 8.06 -18.04
N PHE A 113 -18.62 9.38 -17.88
CA PHE A 113 -19.73 10.32 -18.07
C PHE A 113 -20.21 10.34 -19.53
N ARG A 114 -19.28 10.48 -20.48
CA ARG A 114 -19.61 10.54 -21.92
C ARG A 114 -20.17 9.22 -22.44
N LYS A 115 -19.71 8.09 -21.90
CA LYS A 115 -20.20 6.74 -22.20
C LYS A 115 -21.55 6.43 -21.56
N GLY A 116 -22.04 7.31 -20.68
CA GLY A 116 -23.31 7.13 -19.99
C GLY A 116 -23.31 6.01 -18.95
N LEU A 117 -22.13 5.55 -18.50
CA LEU A 117 -22.01 4.55 -17.42
C LEU A 117 -22.22 5.18 -16.05
N VAL A 118 -21.99 6.49 -15.95
CA VAL A 118 -22.07 7.25 -14.70
C VAL A 118 -22.85 8.55 -14.91
N ASP A 119 -23.81 8.82 -14.03
CA ASP A 119 -24.51 10.11 -13.96
C ASP A 119 -23.65 11.14 -13.23
N SER A 120 -23.37 12.28 -13.88
CA SER A 120 -22.42 13.27 -13.35
C SER A 120 -22.91 13.99 -12.10
N GLN A 121 -24.21 14.27 -11.99
CA GLN A 121 -24.76 14.97 -10.83
C GLN A 121 -24.76 14.06 -9.61
N GLN A 122 -25.24 12.83 -9.75
CA GLN A 122 -25.25 11.85 -8.67
C GLN A 122 -23.84 11.39 -8.29
N PHE A 123 -22.89 11.39 -9.24
CA PHE A 123 -21.48 11.14 -8.95
C PHE A 123 -20.93 12.12 -7.92
N PHE A 124 -21.13 13.43 -8.09
CA PHE A 124 -20.61 14.41 -7.14
C PHE A 124 -21.28 14.28 -5.76
N ASN A 125 -22.58 14.00 -5.72
CA ASN A 125 -23.30 13.75 -4.47
C ASN A 125 -22.74 12.51 -3.75
N PHE A 126 -22.50 11.41 -4.49
CA PHE A 126 -21.89 10.20 -3.95
C PHE A 126 -20.48 10.49 -3.41
N CYS A 127 -19.62 11.19 -4.16
CA CYS A 127 -18.28 11.54 -3.71
C CYS A 127 -18.30 12.38 -2.44
N ASP A 128 -19.13 13.43 -2.38
CA ASP A 128 -19.25 14.26 -1.17
C ASP A 128 -19.73 13.40 0.03
N ALA A 129 -20.64 12.45 -0.19
CA ALA A 129 -21.14 11.56 0.86
C ALA A 129 -20.11 10.53 1.36
N ILE A 130 -19.27 9.96 0.49
CA ILE A 130 -18.19 9.03 0.84
C ILE A 130 -17.04 9.78 1.54
N GLU A 131 -16.66 10.96 1.03
CA GLU A 131 -15.56 11.74 1.59
C GLU A 131 -15.87 12.23 3.02
N LEU A 132 -17.14 12.59 3.29
CA LEU A 132 -17.61 12.87 4.66
C LEU A 132 -17.48 11.66 5.59
N LYS A 133 -17.68 10.43 5.09
CA LYS A 133 -17.57 9.21 5.89
C LYS A 133 -16.12 8.86 6.20
N TYR A 134 -15.20 9.08 5.27
CA TYR A 134 -13.76 9.02 5.54
C TYR A 134 -13.32 10.00 6.65
N GLN A 135 -14.02 11.13 6.79
CA GLN A 135 -13.71 12.13 7.81
C GLN A 135 -14.36 11.85 9.18
N LYS A 136 -15.28 10.89 9.26
CA LYS A 136 -16.11 10.63 10.45
C LYS A 136 -15.27 10.38 11.71
N HIS A 137 -14.23 9.57 11.60
CA HIS A 137 -13.39 9.14 12.72
C HIS A 137 -12.11 9.98 12.90
N ARG A 138 -11.82 10.91 11.97
CA ARG A 138 -10.62 11.76 11.99
C ARG A 138 -9.30 10.97 12.07
N ASN A 139 -9.29 9.84 11.37
CA ASN A 139 -8.17 8.93 11.19
C ASN A 139 -6.93 9.64 10.62
N PHE A 140 -5.74 9.29 11.11
CA PHE A 140 -4.47 9.84 10.63
C PHE A 140 -4.04 9.26 9.27
N TYR A 141 -4.30 7.97 9.05
CA TYR A 141 -3.97 7.18 7.88
C TYR A 141 -5.21 6.79 7.08
N HIS A 142 -6.15 6.00 7.64
CA HIS A 142 -7.32 5.47 6.92
C HIS A 142 -8.39 6.57 6.74
N ASN A 143 -8.07 7.59 5.93
CA ASN A 143 -8.86 8.77 5.63
C ASN A 143 -8.91 9.04 4.11
N GLY A 144 -9.55 10.13 3.69
CA GLY A 144 -9.72 10.45 2.27
C GLY A 144 -8.41 10.67 1.49
N ILE A 145 -7.29 10.98 2.17
CA ILE A 145 -5.97 11.08 1.54
C ILE A 145 -5.45 9.69 1.15
N HIS A 146 -5.58 8.71 2.04
CA HIS A 146 -5.21 7.32 1.74
C HIS A 146 -6.12 6.74 0.65
N GLY A 147 -7.44 6.88 0.77
CA GLY A 147 -8.37 6.45 -0.30
C GLY A 147 -8.05 7.09 -1.67
N THR A 148 -7.59 8.35 -1.68
CA THR A 148 -7.12 9.01 -2.91
C THR A 148 -5.80 8.43 -3.43
N ASP A 149 -4.85 8.11 -2.54
CA ASP A 149 -3.58 7.48 -2.91
C ASP A 149 -3.81 6.12 -3.56
N VAL A 150 -4.67 5.28 -2.97
CA VAL A 150 -5.00 3.95 -3.50
C VAL A 150 -5.69 4.07 -4.86
N LEU A 151 -6.69 4.95 -4.99
CA LEU A 151 -7.37 5.24 -6.27
C LEU A 151 -6.38 5.64 -7.39
N GLN A 152 -5.49 6.58 -7.09
CA GLN A 152 -4.50 7.05 -8.07
C GLN A 152 -3.44 5.97 -8.35
N THR A 153 -3.07 5.17 -7.35
CA THR A 153 -2.09 4.09 -7.50
C THR A 153 -2.63 2.98 -8.39
N VAL A 154 -3.89 2.58 -8.21
CA VAL A 154 -4.58 1.64 -9.12
C VAL A 154 -4.52 2.16 -10.55
N HIS A 155 -4.85 3.44 -10.77
CA HIS A 155 -4.76 4.07 -12.08
C HIS A 155 -3.35 3.96 -12.69
N VAL A 156 -2.30 4.23 -11.92
CA VAL A 156 -0.92 4.11 -12.42
C VAL A 156 -0.54 2.65 -12.69
N MET A 157 -0.93 1.72 -11.83
CA MET A 157 -0.64 0.29 -11.99
C MET A 157 -1.27 -0.26 -13.27
N ILE A 158 -2.55 -0.01 -13.52
CA ILE A 158 -3.22 -0.54 -14.72
C ILE A 158 -2.68 0.06 -16.02
N ASN A 159 -2.20 1.31 -15.99
CA ASN A 159 -1.55 1.93 -17.15
C ASN A 159 -0.13 1.41 -17.36
N SER A 160 0.69 1.43 -16.32
CA SER A 160 2.13 1.09 -16.41
C SER A 160 2.36 -0.38 -16.76
N THR A 161 1.45 -1.26 -16.34
CA THR A 161 1.50 -2.70 -16.65
C THR A 161 0.85 -3.06 -17.98
N GLY A 162 0.18 -2.10 -18.63
CA GLY A 162 -0.60 -2.34 -19.84
C GLY A 162 -1.93 -3.07 -19.59
N LEU A 163 -2.25 -3.43 -18.34
CA LEU A 163 -3.48 -4.13 -17.96
C LEU A 163 -4.76 -3.38 -18.38
N ILE A 164 -4.69 -2.05 -18.52
CA ILE A 164 -5.76 -1.22 -19.10
C ILE A 164 -6.23 -1.71 -20.48
N ASN A 165 -5.38 -2.38 -21.26
CA ASN A 165 -5.75 -2.93 -22.56
C ASN A 165 -6.44 -4.29 -22.50
N PHE A 166 -6.41 -4.92 -21.33
CA PHE A 166 -7.06 -6.21 -21.07
C PHE A 166 -8.46 -6.03 -20.47
N LEU A 167 -8.66 -4.97 -19.69
CA LEU A 167 -9.91 -4.66 -19.00
C LEU A 167 -10.91 -3.94 -19.90
N ASP A 168 -12.20 -4.22 -19.70
CA ASP A 168 -13.27 -3.43 -20.30
C ASP A 168 -13.64 -2.19 -19.46
N ASP A 169 -14.53 -1.35 -19.99
CA ASP A 169 -14.95 -0.10 -19.34
C ASP A 169 -15.62 -0.34 -17.98
N LEU A 170 -16.36 -1.44 -17.82
CA LEU A 170 -17.06 -1.79 -16.59
C LEU A 170 -16.07 -2.26 -15.53
N GLU A 171 -15.07 -3.04 -15.93
CA GLU A 171 -14.00 -3.55 -15.07
C GLU A 171 -13.08 -2.42 -14.58
N ILE A 172 -12.72 -1.47 -15.46
CA ILE A 172 -11.96 -0.27 -15.06
C ILE A 172 -12.80 0.61 -14.13
N LEU A 173 -14.09 0.79 -14.43
CA LEU A 173 -15.01 1.51 -13.54
C LEU A 173 -15.07 0.83 -12.16
N ALA A 174 -15.17 -0.50 -12.11
CA ALA A 174 -15.24 -1.28 -10.88
C ALA A 174 -13.98 -1.15 -10.02
N ILE A 175 -12.78 -1.30 -10.58
CA ILE A 175 -11.55 -1.23 -9.77
C ILE A 175 -11.26 0.17 -9.25
N LEU A 176 -11.55 1.21 -10.04
CA LEU A 176 -11.44 2.60 -9.56
C LEU A 176 -12.50 2.91 -8.49
N PHE A 177 -13.73 2.41 -8.67
CA PHE A 177 -14.77 2.56 -7.65
C PHE A 177 -14.42 1.85 -6.35
N ALA A 178 -13.96 0.59 -6.43
CA ALA A 178 -13.52 -0.17 -5.27
C ALA A 178 -12.38 0.52 -4.55
N ALA A 179 -11.35 1.00 -5.27
CA ALA A 179 -10.23 1.74 -4.69
C ALA A 179 -10.69 2.99 -3.92
N ALA A 180 -11.63 3.76 -4.47
CA ALA A 180 -12.17 4.95 -3.83
C ALA A 180 -13.03 4.65 -2.57
N CYS A 181 -13.50 3.42 -2.41
CA CYS A 181 -14.45 3.03 -1.36
C CYS A 181 -13.90 2.01 -0.36
N HIS A 182 -12.73 1.43 -0.61
CA HIS A 182 -12.25 0.23 0.10
C HIS A 182 -12.13 0.40 1.62
N ASP A 183 -12.00 1.65 2.09
CA ASP A 183 -11.79 2.04 3.49
C ASP A 183 -12.84 3.03 4.03
N VAL A 184 -13.96 3.21 3.31
CA VAL A 184 -14.93 4.23 3.70
C VAL A 184 -15.48 3.95 5.10
N GLU A 185 -15.48 4.97 5.96
CA GLU A 185 -15.93 4.86 7.36
C GLU A 185 -15.05 3.96 8.26
N HIS A 186 -13.77 3.77 7.90
CA HIS A 186 -12.79 3.11 8.77
C HIS A 186 -12.73 3.75 10.16
N THR A 187 -12.55 2.93 11.20
CA THR A 187 -12.63 3.36 12.61
C THR A 187 -11.28 3.82 13.18
N GLY A 188 -10.20 3.66 12.41
CA GLY A 188 -8.82 3.90 12.86
C GLY A 188 -8.26 2.76 13.72
N THR A 189 -8.93 1.60 13.71
CA THR A 189 -8.56 0.41 14.49
C THR A 189 -8.62 -0.83 13.61
N THR A 190 -8.04 -1.95 14.06
CA THR A 190 -7.94 -3.20 13.29
C THR A 190 -9.16 -4.10 13.47
N ASN A 191 -9.32 -5.07 12.56
CA ASN A 191 -10.31 -6.15 12.72
C ASN A 191 -10.19 -6.87 14.06
N ASP A 192 -8.96 -7.11 14.56
CA ASP A 192 -8.74 -7.77 15.85
C ASP A 192 -9.13 -6.90 17.03
N PHE A 193 -8.91 -5.58 16.98
CA PHE A 193 -9.44 -4.65 17.97
C PHE A 193 -10.97 -4.79 18.08
N HIS A 194 -11.67 -4.84 16.96
CA HIS A 194 -13.12 -5.00 16.93
C HIS A 194 -13.59 -6.32 17.56
N LYS A 195 -12.88 -7.42 17.31
CA LYS A 195 -13.16 -8.75 17.88
C LYS A 195 -12.90 -8.76 19.39
N ASP A 196 -11.73 -8.32 19.81
CA ASP A 196 -11.28 -8.37 21.20
C ASP A 196 -12.15 -7.47 22.10
N THR A 197 -12.56 -6.31 21.58
CA THR A 197 -13.45 -5.38 22.28
C THR A 197 -14.94 -5.72 22.16
N LYS A 198 -15.30 -6.78 21.42
CA LYS A 198 -16.68 -7.21 21.16
C LYS A 198 -17.57 -6.09 20.64
N SER A 199 -17.00 -5.26 19.76
CA SER A 199 -17.69 -4.10 19.18
C SER A 199 -18.98 -4.50 18.43
N ALA A 200 -19.87 -3.53 18.22
CA ALA A 200 -21.10 -3.78 17.46
C ALA A 200 -20.83 -4.25 16.03
N LEU A 201 -19.78 -3.73 15.37
CA LEU A 201 -19.37 -4.17 14.04
C LEU A 201 -18.91 -5.64 14.04
N ALA A 202 -18.12 -6.04 15.03
CA ALA A 202 -17.67 -7.43 15.16
C ALA A 202 -18.85 -8.40 15.35
N GLN A 203 -19.87 -8.00 16.11
CA GLN A 203 -21.10 -8.78 16.26
C GLN A 203 -21.90 -8.83 14.96
N LEU A 204 -22.05 -7.68 14.27
CA LEU A 204 -22.80 -7.58 13.02
C LEU A 204 -22.21 -8.47 11.92
N TYR A 205 -20.88 -8.47 11.78
CA TYR A 205 -20.17 -9.22 10.75
C TYR A 205 -19.56 -10.53 11.26
N SER A 206 -20.03 -11.01 12.41
CA SER A 206 -19.64 -12.32 12.97
C SER A 206 -18.13 -12.57 13.02
N ASN A 207 -17.34 -11.52 13.33
CA ASN A 207 -15.87 -11.54 13.39
C ASN A 207 -15.13 -11.87 12.08
N VAL A 208 -15.79 -11.85 10.92
CA VAL A 208 -15.17 -12.17 9.61
C VAL A 208 -15.02 -10.88 8.79
N SER A 209 -13.78 -10.53 8.43
CA SER A 209 -13.44 -9.33 7.63
C SER A 209 -14.32 -8.12 8.01
N VAL A 210 -14.25 -7.75 9.30
CA VAL A 210 -15.27 -6.91 9.96
C VAL A 210 -15.34 -5.53 9.31
N LEU A 211 -14.18 -4.92 9.07
CA LEU A 211 -14.07 -3.61 8.47
C LEU A 211 -14.34 -3.65 6.96
N GLU A 212 -13.85 -4.66 6.25
CA GLU A 212 -14.06 -4.77 4.81
C GLU A 212 -15.55 -4.97 4.46
N ASN A 213 -16.27 -5.77 5.25
CA ASN A 213 -17.74 -5.85 5.15
C ASN A 213 -18.40 -4.51 5.50
N HIS A 214 -17.89 -3.79 6.51
CA HIS A 214 -18.41 -2.47 6.85
C HIS A 214 -18.22 -1.45 5.72
N HIS A 215 -17.08 -1.44 5.05
CA HIS A 215 -16.79 -0.58 3.91
C HIS A 215 -17.73 -0.87 2.75
N LEU A 216 -17.96 -2.15 2.44
CA LEU A 216 -18.93 -2.58 1.44
C LEU A 216 -20.36 -2.12 1.76
N GLU A 217 -20.86 -2.42 2.95
CA GLU A 217 -22.21 -2.03 3.37
C GLU A 217 -22.38 -0.51 3.36
N THR A 218 -21.38 0.23 3.83
CA THR A 218 -21.37 1.69 3.81
C THR A 218 -21.42 2.25 2.39
N THR A 219 -20.69 1.63 1.47
CA THR A 219 -20.66 1.97 0.05
C THR A 219 -22.02 1.75 -0.60
N TRP A 220 -22.62 0.57 -0.40
CA TRP A 220 -23.94 0.23 -0.97
C TRP A 220 -25.07 1.07 -0.39
N ASN A 221 -25.05 1.31 0.92
CA ASN A 221 -26.01 2.20 1.56
C ASN A 221 -25.88 3.62 1.02
N THR A 222 -24.66 4.12 0.79
CA THR A 222 -24.46 5.46 0.21
C THR A 222 -24.95 5.52 -1.24
N LEU A 223 -24.66 4.51 -2.05
CA LEU A 223 -25.14 4.44 -3.43
C LEU A 223 -26.69 4.35 -3.51
N GLY A 224 -27.32 3.70 -2.53
CA GLY A 224 -28.78 3.59 -2.41
C GLY A 224 -29.48 4.84 -1.89
N GLN A 225 -28.74 5.87 -1.46
CA GLN A 225 -29.33 7.14 -1.03
C GLN A 225 -29.92 7.91 -2.22
N LYS A 226 -30.95 8.71 -1.92
CA LYS A 226 -31.56 9.60 -2.91
C LYS A 226 -30.49 10.51 -3.51
N ASP A 227 -30.48 10.61 -4.83
CA ASP A 227 -29.57 11.45 -5.61
C ASP A 227 -28.07 11.05 -5.50
N CYS A 228 -27.75 9.85 -5.00
CA CYS A 228 -26.37 9.31 -4.91
C CYS A 228 -26.15 8.07 -5.80
N ASN A 229 -27.17 7.56 -6.49
CA ASN A 229 -27.02 6.40 -7.36
C ASN A 229 -26.37 6.81 -8.68
N MET A 230 -25.05 6.94 -8.67
CA MET A 230 -24.30 7.42 -9.81
C MET A 230 -24.16 6.39 -10.94
N LEU A 231 -24.48 5.11 -10.72
CA LEU A 231 -24.29 4.05 -11.72
C LEU A 231 -25.49 3.98 -12.67
N ASN A 232 -25.23 4.15 -13.96
CA ASN A 232 -26.22 3.95 -15.02
C ASN A 232 -25.86 2.69 -15.82
N LEU A 233 -26.10 1.54 -15.19
CA LEU A 233 -25.75 0.21 -15.67
C LEU A 233 -27.02 -0.63 -15.87
N SER A 234 -27.01 -1.55 -16.84
CA SER A 234 -28.07 -2.57 -16.92
C SER A 234 -28.03 -3.51 -15.71
N ASP A 235 -29.09 -4.26 -15.45
CA ASP A 235 -29.14 -5.20 -14.32
C ASP A 235 -28.00 -6.24 -14.35
N SER A 236 -27.64 -6.73 -15.54
CA SER A 236 -26.53 -7.67 -15.71
C SER A 236 -25.17 -7.02 -15.46
N GLN A 237 -24.96 -5.80 -15.96
CA GLN A 237 -23.75 -5.03 -15.71
C GLN A 237 -23.62 -4.67 -14.23
N LEU A 238 -24.70 -4.22 -13.59
CA LEU A 238 -24.72 -3.87 -12.17
C LEU A 238 -24.44 -5.09 -11.29
N LYS A 239 -24.98 -6.26 -11.63
CA LYS A 239 -24.68 -7.51 -10.93
C LYS A 239 -23.18 -7.84 -11.00
N TYR A 240 -22.60 -7.85 -12.20
CA TYR A 240 -21.18 -8.15 -12.37
C TYR A 240 -20.28 -7.10 -11.72
N PHE A 241 -20.62 -5.81 -11.85
CA PHE A 241 -19.94 -4.71 -11.15
C PHE A 241 -19.91 -4.92 -9.64
N LYS A 242 -21.06 -5.27 -9.03
CA LYS A 242 -21.16 -5.56 -7.59
C LYS A 242 -20.31 -6.76 -7.19
N GLU A 243 -20.30 -7.83 -7.99
CA GLU A 243 -19.43 -8.99 -7.74
C GLU A 243 -17.95 -8.61 -7.75
N LEU A 244 -17.52 -7.79 -8.72
CA LEU A 244 -16.14 -7.31 -8.80
C LEU A 244 -15.76 -6.46 -7.58
N VAL A 245 -16.58 -5.46 -7.23
CA VAL A 245 -16.30 -4.56 -6.10
C VAL A 245 -16.31 -5.32 -4.78
N HIS A 246 -17.24 -6.26 -4.60
CA HIS A 246 -17.30 -7.13 -3.43
C HIS A 246 -16.01 -7.94 -3.28
N GLU A 247 -15.60 -8.62 -4.36
CA GLU A 247 -14.37 -9.42 -4.35
C GLU A 247 -13.15 -8.57 -4.02
N MET A 248 -13.01 -7.40 -4.65
CA MET A 248 -11.88 -6.51 -4.47
C MET A 248 -11.77 -5.97 -3.04
N ILE A 249 -12.83 -5.39 -2.49
CA ILE A 249 -12.80 -4.80 -1.14
C ILE A 249 -12.64 -5.89 -0.08
N LEU A 250 -13.27 -7.06 -0.23
CA LEU A 250 -13.04 -8.15 0.73
C LEU A 250 -11.59 -8.65 0.75
N HIS A 251 -10.84 -8.49 -0.34
CA HIS A 251 -9.45 -8.95 -0.44
C HIS A 251 -8.42 -7.90 -0.05
N THR A 252 -8.83 -6.70 0.37
CA THR A 252 -7.93 -5.77 1.09
C THR A 252 -7.69 -6.19 2.54
N ASP A 253 -8.49 -7.12 3.08
CA ASP A 253 -8.24 -7.76 4.37
C ASP A 253 -6.85 -8.40 4.38
N LEU A 254 -5.93 -7.84 5.19
CA LEU A 254 -4.56 -8.31 5.32
C LEU A 254 -4.46 -9.78 5.76
N ALA A 255 -5.48 -10.34 6.43
CA ALA A 255 -5.51 -11.76 6.77
C ALA A 255 -5.50 -12.67 5.52
N LYS A 256 -5.95 -12.17 4.36
CA LYS A 256 -5.97 -12.88 3.07
C LYS A 256 -4.70 -12.69 2.25
N HIS A 257 -3.74 -11.89 2.71
CA HIS A 257 -2.54 -11.54 1.93
C HIS A 257 -1.77 -12.78 1.47
N PHE A 258 -1.46 -13.72 2.38
CA PHE A 258 -0.67 -14.90 2.03
C PHE A 258 -1.44 -15.88 1.14
N ASP A 259 -2.77 -15.96 1.27
CA ASP A 259 -3.61 -16.78 0.40
C ASP A 259 -3.65 -16.23 -1.03
N GLN A 260 -3.68 -14.91 -1.18
CA GLN A 260 -3.56 -14.25 -2.48
C GLN A 260 -2.20 -14.54 -3.11
N VAL A 261 -1.10 -14.38 -2.36
CA VAL A 261 0.27 -14.68 -2.82
C VAL A 261 0.44 -16.16 -3.19
N LYS A 262 -0.13 -17.08 -2.39
CA LYS A 262 -0.13 -18.52 -2.70
C LYS A 262 -0.89 -18.78 -4.00
N SER A 263 -2.06 -18.17 -4.18
CA SER A 263 -2.90 -18.38 -5.36
C SER A 263 -2.22 -17.93 -6.66
N ILE A 264 -1.60 -16.74 -6.67
CA ILE A 264 -0.87 -16.25 -7.84
C ILE A 264 0.39 -17.08 -8.15
N ASN A 265 1.14 -17.51 -7.13
CA ASN A 265 2.31 -18.38 -7.32
C ASN A 265 1.90 -19.75 -7.86
N SER A 266 0.75 -20.27 -7.41
CA SER A 266 0.17 -21.52 -7.95
C SER A 266 -0.23 -21.35 -9.41
N ALA A 267 -0.79 -20.20 -9.78
CA ALA A 267 -1.10 -19.88 -11.18
C ALA A 267 0.16 -19.77 -12.04
N LEU A 268 1.20 -19.08 -11.56
CA LEU A 268 2.50 -18.98 -12.24
C LEU A 268 3.14 -20.35 -12.52
N ALA A 269 2.96 -21.32 -11.63
CA ALA A 269 3.50 -22.66 -11.80
C ALA A 269 2.82 -23.46 -12.94
N VAL A 270 1.58 -23.11 -13.31
CA VAL A 270 0.81 -23.84 -14.33
C VAL A 270 0.62 -23.07 -15.64
N MET A 271 0.72 -21.74 -15.61
CA MET A 271 0.54 -20.88 -16.79
C MET A 271 1.86 -20.69 -17.54
N THR A 272 2.17 -21.61 -18.45
CA THR A 272 3.39 -21.55 -19.26
C THR A 272 3.26 -20.56 -20.43
N PRO A 273 4.36 -20.19 -21.10
CA PRO A 273 4.30 -19.38 -22.33
C PRO A 273 3.38 -19.98 -23.41
N GLU A 274 3.32 -21.32 -23.51
CA GLU A 274 2.44 -22.03 -24.43
C GLU A 274 0.96 -21.86 -24.03
N THR A 275 0.66 -21.98 -22.73
CA THR A 275 -0.68 -21.72 -22.19
C THR A 275 -1.12 -20.30 -22.53
N TRP A 276 -0.30 -19.29 -22.22
CA TRP A 276 -0.63 -17.89 -22.54
C TRP A 276 -0.76 -17.63 -24.04
N SER A 277 0.02 -18.32 -24.87
CA SER A 277 -0.10 -18.24 -26.32
C SER A 277 -1.43 -18.82 -26.83
N GLU A 278 -1.98 -19.84 -26.14
CA GLU A 278 -3.32 -20.36 -26.44
C GLU A 278 -4.41 -19.34 -26.09
N TYR A 279 -4.37 -18.76 -24.89
CA TYR A 279 -5.31 -17.71 -24.49
C TYR A 279 -5.21 -16.47 -25.37
N ALA A 280 -4.02 -16.15 -25.90
CA ALA A 280 -3.85 -15.04 -26.83
C ALA A 280 -4.51 -15.27 -28.20
N ARG A 281 -4.85 -16.52 -28.57
CA ARG A 281 -5.58 -16.83 -29.83
C ARG A 281 -7.09 -16.60 -29.71
N ASP A 282 -7.62 -16.64 -28.49
CA ASP A 282 -9.01 -16.37 -28.19
C ASP A 282 -9.10 -15.33 -27.05
N PRO A 283 -9.03 -14.02 -27.38
CA PRO A 283 -9.02 -12.96 -26.37
C PRO A 283 -10.31 -12.85 -25.55
N ASP A 284 -11.38 -13.54 -25.94
CA ASP A 284 -12.64 -13.61 -25.19
C ASP A 284 -12.66 -14.81 -24.23
N LYS A 285 -11.71 -15.73 -24.34
CA LYS A 285 -11.57 -16.88 -23.44
C LYS A 285 -11.30 -16.40 -22.01
N PRO A 286 -12.14 -16.76 -21.02
CA PRO A 286 -11.91 -16.38 -19.63
C PRO A 286 -10.61 -16.99 -19.10
N ILE A 287 -9.81 -16.19 -18.39
CA ILE A 287 -8.66 -16.70 -17.64
C ILE A 287 -9.17 -17.70 -16.59
N PRO A 288 -8.57 -18.90 -16.49
CA PRO A 288 -9.11 -19.97 -15.67
C PRO A 288 -8.75 -19.80 -14.18
N ALA A 289 -9.49 -20.48 -13.32
CA ALA A 289 -9.13 -20.69 -11.92
C ALA A 289 -7.74 -21.37 -11.80
N PRO A 290 -7.00 -21.17 -10.69
CA PRO A 290 -7.41 -20.51 -9.44
C PRO A 290 -7.21 -18.99 -9.41
N PHE A 291 -6.77 -18.36 -10.50
CA PHE A 291 -6.50 -16.92 -10.54
C PHE A 291 -7.22 -16.28 -11.72
N ASP A 292 -8.53 -16.11 -11.54
CA ASP A 292 -9.39 -15.53 -12.55
C ASP A 292 -9.24 -13.99 -12.61
N LYS A 293 -10.04 -13.35 -13.46
CA LYS A 293 -9.99 -11.90 -13.61
C LYS A 293 -10.39 -11.14 -12.33
N LYS A 294 -11.32 -11.67 -11.52
CA LYS A 294 -11.73 -11.00 -10.27
C LYS A 294 -10.59 -11.05 -9.25
N SER A 295 -9.93 -12.20 -9.11
CA SER A 295 -8.74 -12.35 -8.27
C SER A 295 -7.59 -11.45 -8.73
N LEU A 296 -7.41 -11.26 -10.04
CA LEU A 296 -6.42 -10.33 -10.58
C LEU A 296 -6.71 -8.89 -10.19
N LEU A 297 -7.97 -8.43 -10.31
CA LEU A 297 -8.35 -7.07 -9.92
C LEU A 297 -8.24 -6.85 -8.41
N ALA A 298 -8.62 -7.86 -7.62
CA ALA A 298 -8.43 -7.86 -6.16
C ALA A 298 -6.96 -7.73 -5.77
N LEU A 299 -6.07 -8.48 -6.43
CA LEU A 299 -4.63 -8.39 -6.20
C LEU A 299 -4.07 -7.00 -6.55
N VAL A 300 -4.51 -6.41 -7.66
CA VAL A 300 -4.06 -5.06 -8.07
C VAL A 300 -4.51 -4.02 -7.05
N LEU A 301 -5.76 -4.10 -6.55
CA LEU A 301 -6.23 -3.21 -5.48
C LEU A 301 -5.41 -3.42 -4.20
N HIS A 302 -5.21 -4.67 -3.78
CA HIS A 302 -4.43 -4.99 -2.58
C HIS A 302 -2.99 -4.49 -2.66
N ALA A 303 -2.34 -4.66 -3.81
CA ALA A 303 -0.99 -4.15 -4.04
C ALA A 303 -0.95 -2.61 -4.02
N ALA A 304 -1.99 -1.94 -4.55
CA ALA A 304 -2.11 -0.49 -4.51
C ALA A 304 -2.33 0.04 -3.08
N ASP A 305 -3.11 -0.68 -2.28
CA ASP A 305 -3.41 -0.37 -0.88
C ASP A 305 -2.13 -0.34 -0.03
N ILE A 306 -1.30 -1.39 -0.12
CA ILE A 306 -0.03 -1.46 0.62
C ILE A 306 1.15 -0.76 -0.09
N SER A 307 0.88 0.07 -1.10
CA SER A 307 1.91 0.61 -1.99
C SER A 307 2.83 1.66 -1.35
N ASN A 308 2.47 2.23 -0.20
CA ASN A 308 3.21 3.35 0.39
C ASN A 308 4.70 3.04 0.61
N ALA A 309 5.02 1.79 0.95
CA ALA A 309 6.40 1.33 1.12
C ALA A 309 7.23 1.42 -0.17
N ALA A 310 6.58 1.31 -1.34
CA ALA A 310 7.17 1.40 -2.67
C ALA A 310 7.07 2.82 -3.29
N LYS A 311 6.56 3.82 -2.56
CA LYS A 311 6.53 5.23 -3.00
C LYS A 311 7.88 5.92 -2.73
N PRO A 312 8.16 7.09 -3.35
CA PRO A 312 9.33 7.89 -3.00
C PRO A 312 9.40 8.19 -1.50
N TRP A 313 10.61 8.23 -0.94
CA TRP A 313 10.88 8.33 0.50
C TRP A 313 10.03 9.35 1.25
N HIS A 314 9.85 10.56 0.72
CA HIS A 314 9.09 11.61 1.40
C HIS A 314 7.61 11.23 1.60
N LEU A 315 6.99 10.52 0.64
CA LEU A 315 5.63 10.01 0.79
C LEU A 315 5.60 8.80 1.70
N GLN A 316 6.53 7.87 1.50
CA GLN A 316 6.63 6.67 2.34
C GLN A 316 6.77 7.04 3.82
N GLN A 317 7.65 8.00 4.14
CA GLN A 317 7.83 8.49 5.50
C GLN A 317 6.55 9.11 6.09
N LEU A 318 5.84 9.95 5.32
CA LEU A 318 4.58 10.56 5.77
C LEU A 318 3.53 9.51 6.09
N PHE A 319 3.28 8.58 5.17
CA PHE A 319 2.32 7.50 5.38
C PHE A 319 2.72 6.59 6.55
N THR A 320 4.01 6.27 6.70
CA THR A 320 4.51 5.49 7.85
C THR A 320 4.22 6.20 9.18
N MET A 321 4.44 7.51 9.27
CA MET A 321 4.11 8.25 10.50
C MET A 321 2.61 8.25 10.78
N GLN A 322 1.78 8.40 9.74
CA GLN A 322 0.33 8.40 9.85
C GLN A 322 -0.21 7.05 10.35
N ILE A 323 0.20 5.93 9.75
CA ILE A 323 -0.30 4.60 10.15
C ILE A 323 0.15 4.23 11.57
N LEU A 324 1.40 4.57 11.93
CA LEU A 324 1.89 4.31 13.28
C LEU A 324 1.17 5.17 14.32
N GLN A 325 0.78 6.40 13.97
CA GLN A 325 -0.02 7.21 14.87
C GLN A 325 -1.37 6.56 15.18
N GLU A 326 -2.04 5.94 14.20
CA GLU A 326 -3.27 5.19 14.44
C GLU A 326 -3.04 3.94 15.30
N PHE A 327 -1.99 3.18 15.03
CA PHE A 327 -1.63 2.02 15.86
C PHE A 327 -1.36 2.44 17.31
N PHE A 328 -0.74 3.60 17.51
CA PHE A 328 -0.49 4.14 18.85
C PHE A 328 -1.77 4.61 19.53
N ASP A 329 -2.69 5.23 18.81
CA ASP A 329 -3.98 5.67 19.36
C ASP A 329 -4.84 4.45 19.75
N GLN A 330 -4.88 3.42 18.91
CA GLN A 330 -5.49 2.13 19.24
C GLN A 330 -4.85 1.51 20.50
N GLY A 331 -3.52 1.50 20.58
CA GLY A 331 -2.81 0.96 21.72
C GLY A 331 -3.09 1.70 23.02
N ASP A 332 -3.19 3.02 22.98
CA ASP A 332 -3.56 3.82 24.15
C ASP A 332 -4.99 3.52 24.60
N GLU A 333 -5.93 3.31 23.67
CA GLU A 333 -7.28 2.89 23.99
C GLU A 333 -7.32 1.49 24.64
N LEU A 334 -6.60 0.51 24.07
CA LEU A 334 -6.52 -0.84 24.66
C LEU A 334 -5.88 -0.82 26.05
N LYS A 335 -4.85 0.02 26.25
CA LYS A 335 -4.23 0.24 27.56
C LYS A 335 -5.23 0.79 28.57
N GLN A 336 -6.05 1.78 28.20
CA GLN A 336 -7.11 2.31 29.06
C GLN A 336 -8.16 1.25 29.44
N ARG A 337 -8.40 0.29 28.55
CA ARG A 337 -9.30 -0.85 28.77
C ARG A 337 -8.63 -2.02 29.54
N ASN A 338 -7.37 -1.89 29.96
CA ASN A 338 -6.56 -2.95 30.57
C ASN A 338 -6.46 -4.22 29.69
N MET A 339 -6.39 -4.04 28.38
CA MET A 339 -6.26 -5.12 27.41
C MET A 339 -4.81 -5.25 26.91
N PRO A 340 -4.38 -6.45 26.45
CA PRO A 340 -3.07 -6.64 25.85
C PRO A 340 -2.85 -5.72 24.65
N LEU A 341 -1.63 -5.22 24.48
CA LEU A 341 -1.27 -4.40 23.33
C LEU A 341 -0.82 -5.30 22.17
N PRO A 342 -1.39 -5.13 20.97
CA PRO A 342 -0.88 -5.80 19.79
C PRO A 342 0.51 -5.28 19.41
N PRO A 343 1.26 -6.03 18.58
CA PRO A 343 2.51 -5.56 18.01
C PRO A 343 2.36 -4.16 17.39
N LEU A 344 3.42 -3.35 17.45
CA LEU A 344 3.49 -1.99 16.90
C LEU A 344 2.54 -0.95 17.50
N SER A 345 1.71 -1.32 18.49
CA SER A 345 0.72 -0.41 19.08
C SER A 345 1.23 0.34 20.32
N ASN A 346 2.50 0.18 20.70
CA ASN A 346 3.07 0.88 21.85
C ASN A 346 4.03 1.98 21.39
N ARG A 347 3.62 3.25 21.53
CA ARG A 347 4.42 4.42 21.11
C ARG A 347 5.79 4.56 21.78
N THR A 348 6.00 3.92 22.93
CA THR A 348 7.27 3.98 23.68
C THR A 348 8.27 2.89 23.30
N THR A 349 7.79 1.71 22.91
CA THR A 349 8.65 0.55 22.65
C THR A 349 8.75 0.18 21.18
N THR A 350 7.86 0.70 20.33
CA THR A 350 7.84 0.36 18.90
C THR A 350 9.11 0.83 18.19
N ASN A 351 9.81 -0.12 17.57
CA ASN A 351 10.95 0.17 16.72
C ASN A 351 10.47 0.42 15.29
N ILE A 352 10.30 1.70 14.95
CA ILE A 352 9.81 2.12 13.64
C ILE A 352 10.69 1.57 12.50
N PRO A 353 12.02 1.78 12.48
CA PRO A 353 12.86 1.22 11.41
C PRO A 353 12.71 -0.29 11.19
N ASP A 354 12.72 -1.08 12.27
CA ASP A 354 12.60 -2.54 12.17
C ASP A 354 11.23 -2.95 11.63
N SER A 355 10.16 -2.27 12.04
CA SER A 355 8.81 -2.52 11.50
C SER A 355 8.75 -2.29 9.99
N GLN A 356 9.37 -1.22 9.48
CA GLN A 356 9.30 -0.86 8.07
C GLN A 356 10.21 -1.75 7.21
N ILE A 357 11.40 -2.09 7.69
CA ILE A 357 12.29 -3.05 7.02
C ILE A 357 11.60 -4.42 6.92
N GLY A 358 10.97 -4.88 7.99
CA GLY A 358 10.21 -6.12 8.01
C GLY A 358 9.01 -6.08 7.07
N PHE A 359 8.21 -5.02 7.10
CA PHE A 359 7.05 -4.85 6.22
C PHE A 359 7.44 -4.89 4.73
N ILE A 360 8.52 -4.20 4.35
CA ILE A 360 9.06 -4.25 2.98
C ILE A 360 9.49 -5.67 2.62
N ALA A 361 10.27 -6.33 3.47
CA ALA A 361 10.90 -7.61 3.17
C ALA A 361 9.89 -8.78 3.10
N TYR A 362 8.89 -8.78 3.97
CA TYR A 362 8.03 -9.94 4.18
C TYR A 362 6.63 -9.81 3.59
N LEU A 363 6.12 -8.59 3.37
CA LEU A 363 4.79 -8.38 2.80
C LEU A 363 4.86 -7.74 1.41
N VAL A 364 5.45 -6.54 1.32
CA VAL A 364 5.34 -5.73 0.09
C VAL A 364 6.16 -6.31 -1.05
N LYS A 365 7.45 -6.60 -0.83
CA LYS A 365 8.33 -7.11 -1.89
C LYS A 365 7.84 -8.44 -2.48
N PRO A 366 7.51 -9.49 -1.68
CA PRO A 366 7.03 -10.75 -2.25
C PRO A 366 5.75 -10.60 -3.07
N LEU A 367 4.78 -9.80 -2.61
CA LEU A 367 3.54 -9.53 -3.34
C LEU A 367 3.83 -8.89 -4.70
N TYR A 368 4.64 -7.83 -4.71
CA TYR A 368 4.99 -7.12 -5.95
C TYR A 368 5.76 -8.00 -6.92
N GLU A 369 6.67 -8.86 -6.42
CA GLU A 369 7.41 -9.83 -7.26
C GLU A 369 6.47 -10.84 -7.92
N SER A 370 5.57 -11.46 -7.16
CA SER A 370 4.58 -12.39 -7.68
C SER A 370 3.62 -11.71 -8.68
N MET A 371 3.09 -10.54 -8.33
CA MET A 371 2.21 -9.75 -9.21
C MET A 371 2.89 -9.42 -10.54
N SER A 372 4.14 -8.92 -10.50
CA SER A 372 4.87 -8.50 -11.68
C SER A 372 5.19 -9.69 -12.59
N ASN A 373 5.61 -10.81 -12.02
CA ASN A 373 5.85 -12.04 -12.79
C ASN A 373 4.59 -12.53 -13.50
N TYR A 374 3.45 -12.53 -12.82
CA TYR A 374 2.18 -12.97 -13.40
C TYR A 374 1.72 -12.05 -14.53
N LEU A 375 1.70 -10.74 -14.29
CA LEU A 375 1.35 -9.75 -15.30
C LEU A 375 2.30 -9.80 -16.52
N CYS A 376 3.59 -10.09 -16.32
CA CYS A 376 4.55 -10.26 -17.42
C CYS A 376 4.20 -11.50 -18.24
N SER A 377 3.85 -12.60 -17.58
CA SER A 377 3.42 -13.82 -18.26
C SER A 377 2.14 -13.61 -19.09
N MET A 378 1.27 -12.70 -18.66
CA MET A 378 0.05 -12.30 -19.37
C MET A 378 0.26 -11.40 -20.59
N ALA A 379 1.47 -10.86 -20.82
CA ALA A 379 1.72 -9.88 -21.89
C ALA A 379 1.19 -10.29 -23.29
N PRO A 380 1.27 -11.57 -23.73
CA PRO A 380 0.67 -12.00 -24.98
C PRO A 380 -0.85 -11.81 -25.04
N VAL A 381 -1.57 -12.11 -23.96
CA VAL A 381 -3.03 -11.97 -23.86
C VAL A 381 -3.43 -10.50 -23.80
N ILE A 382 -2.71 -9.69 -23.02
CA ILE A 382 -2.93 -8.25 -22.95
C ILE A 382 -2.76 -7.62 -24.34
N ALA A 383 -1.70 -7.99 -25.07
CA ALA A 383 -1.46 -7.52 -26.43
C ALA A 383 -2.55 -7.97 -27.42
N ALA A 384 -3.02 -9.21 -27.28
CA ALA A 384 -4.07 -9.76 -28.12
C ALA A 384 -5.39 -9.02 -27.88
N ARG A 385 -5.81 -8.83 -26.63
CA ARG A 385 -7.03 -8.06 -26.30
C ARG A 385 -6.98 -6.63 -26.85
N ALA A 386 -5.83 -5.97 -26.75
CA ALA A 386 -5.65 -4.61 -27.24
C ALA A 386 -6.00 -4.46 -28.75
N LYS A 387 -5.65 -5.46 -29.58
CA LYS A 387 -5.96 -5.51 -31.02
C LYS A 387 -7.45 -5.56 -31.32
N HIS A 388 -8.24 -6.08 -30.40
CA HIS A 388 -9.66 -6.33 -30.57
C HIS A 388 -10.56 -5.18 -30.09
N GLY A 389 -10.00 -4.03 -29.69
CA GLY A 389 -10.77 -2.80 -29.46
C GLY A 389 -10.54 -2.09 -28.13
N SER A 390 -9.32 -2.10 -27.57
CA SER A 390 -9.00 -1.24 -26.40
C SER A 390 -9.15 0.25 -26.78
N ASN A 391 -9.88 1.01 -25.96
CA ASN A 391 -10.22 2.41 -26.20
C ASN A 391 -9.20 3.42 -25.66
N TYR A 392 -8.15 2.98 -24.96
CA TYR A 392 -7.41 3.86 -24.04
C TYR A 392 -5.98 4.21 -24.45
N VAL A 393 -5.37 3.50 -25.41
CA VAL A 393 -3.99 3.76 -25.84
C VAL A 393 -3.94 4.04 -27.35
N GLN A 394 -3.16 5.06 -27.75
CA GLN A 394 -2.90 5.30 -29.17
C GLN A 394 -1.95 4.24 -29.73
N GLY A 395 -2.45 3.46 -30.68
CA GLY A 395 -1.71 2.37 -31.30
C GLY A 395 -1.88 1.05 -30.55
N THR A 396 -1.78 -0.06 -31.28
CA THR A 396 -1.90 -1.38 -30.71
C THR A 396 -0.58 -1.81 -30.05
N PRO A 397 -0.53 -1.99 -28.71
CA PRO A 397 0.68 -2.49 -28.06
C PRO A 397 1.00 -3.92 -28.50
N THR A 398 2.30 -4.21 -28.60
CA THR A 398 2.83 -5.57 -28.75
C THR A 398 3.14 -6.18 -27.39
N ALA A 399 3.28 -7.49 -27.30
CA ALA A 399 3.73 -8.15 -26.07
C ALA A 399 5.08 -7.60 -25.60
N ASN A 400 6.01 -7.34 -26.53
CA ASN A 400 7.33 -6.77 -26.21
C ASN A 400 7.24 -5.34 -25.63
N SER A 401 6.35 -4.49 -26.14
CA SER A 401 6.16 -3.14 -25.58
C SER A 401 5.49 -3.17 -24.21
N ILE A 402 4.60 -4.13 -23.97
CA ILE A 402 4.01 -4.35 -22.64
C ILE A 402 5.09 -4.79 -21.66
N LEU A 403 5.88 -5.81 -22.01
CA LEU A 403 7.01 -6.28 -21.19
C LEU A 403 8.04 -5.16 -20.90
N ALA A 404 8.31 -4.29 -21.87
CA ALA A 404 9.17 -3.13 -21.65
C ALA A 404 8.59 -2.15 -20.62
N SER A 405 7.31 -1.81 -20.76
CA SER A 405 6.60 -0.92 -19.81
C SER A 405 6.56 -1.52 -18.40
N MET A 406 6.33 -2.83 -18.30
CA MET A 406 6.37 -3.58 -17.07
C MET A 406 7.76 -3.57 -16.42
N LYS A 407 8.82 -3.76 -17.22
CA LYS A 407 10.19 -3.67 -16.72
C LYS A 407 10.51 -2.28 -16.15
N ASP A 408 10.03 -1.22 -16.79
CA ASP A 408 10.20 0.15 -16.29
C ASP A 408 9.45 0.36 -14.97
N PHE A 409 8.22 -0.16 -14.88
CA PHE A 409 7.44 -0.15 -13.65
C PHE A 409 8.13 -0.97 -12.52
N ASP A 410 8.71 -2.11 -12.86
CA ASP A 410 9.45 -2.97 -11.94
C ASP A 410 10.68 -2.28 -11.36
N ASN A 411 11.46 -1.63 -12.22
CA ASN A 411 12.61 -0.84 -11.77
C ASN A 411 12.19 0.28 -10.83
N LEU A 412 11.03 0.91 -11.07
CA LEU A 412 10.51 2.02 -10.27
C LEU A 412 10.17 1.58 -8.85
N TRP A 413 9.32 0.56 -8.68
CA TRP A 413 8.93 0.12 -7.34
C TRP A 413 10.08 -0.58 -6.60
N ARG A 414 10.92 -1.38 -7.30
CA ARG A 414 12.10 -2.01 -6.70
C ARG A 414 13.11 -0.97 -6.21
N GLY A 415 13.34 0.06 -7.01
CA GLY A 415 14.24 1.17 -6.65
C GLY A 415 13.77 1.88 -5.37
N ASN A 416 12.49 2.18 -5.26
CA ASN A 416 11.93 2.79 -4.05
C ASN A 416 11.98 1.85 -2.84
N LEU A 417 11.61 0.57 -2.97
CA LEU A 417 11.71 -0.40 -1.86
C LEU A 417 13.14 -0.52 -1.34
N SER A 418 14.12 -0.64 -2.25
CA SER A 418 15.55 -0.71 -1.89
C SER A 418 15.99 0.58 -1.19
N TYR A 419 15.66 1.74 -1.77
CA TYR A 419 16.02 3.04 -1.19
C TYR A 419 15.41 3.23 0.20
N ASN A 420 14.12 2.92 0.36
CA ASN A 420 13.41 3.10 1.62
C ASN A 420 13.93 2.13 2.70
N SER A 421 14.17 0.87 2.35
CA SER A 421 14.80 -0.11 3.26
C SER A 421 16.18 0.37 3.76
N ASP A 422 17.03 0.85 2.85
CA ASP A 422 18.34 1.40 3.18
C ASP A 422 18.25 2.63 4.09
N ARG A 423 17.28 3.52 3.84
CA ARG A 423 17.06 4.73 4.66
C ARG A 423 16.61 4.36 6.07
N TRP A 424 15.66 3.42 6.22
CA TRP A 424 15.30 2.90 7.54
C TRP A 424 16.48 2.23 8.23
N GLY A 425 17.31 1.46 7.51
CA GLY A 425 18.53 0.86 8.04
C GLY A 425 19.52 1.90 8.58
N LYS A 426 19.69 3.03 7.87
CA LYS A 426 20.52 4.15 8.34
C LYS A 426 19.95 4.82 9.59
N ILE A 427 18.63 5.02 9.65
CA ILE A 427 17.95 5.58 10.84
C ILE A 427 18.12 4.65 12.04
N LYS A 428 17.94 3.33 11.85
CA LYS A 428 18.21 2.31 12.88
C LYS A 428 19.64 2.42 13.41
N ALA A 429 20.63 2.48 12.51
CA ALA A 429 22.04 2.58 12.88
C ALA A 429 22.37 3.89 13.60
N ALA A 430 21.71 5.01 13.25
CA ALA A 430 21.85 6.28 13.94
C ALA A 430 21.30 6.18 15.38
N LYS A 431 20.07 5.68 15.57
CA LYS A 431 19.46 5.51 16.89
C LYS A 431 20.32 4.65 17.83
N ASN A 432 20.89 3.55 17.32
CA ASN A 432 21.77 2.68 18.09
C ASN A 432 23.11 3.33 18.48
N ARG A 433 23.57 4.36 17.75
CA ARG A 433 24.79 5.10 18.10
C ARG A 433 24.55 6.08 19.24
N PHE A 434 23.39 6.73 19.30
CA PHE A 434 23.03 7.66 20.37
C PHE A 434 22.64 6.96 21.68
N GLN A 435 22.23 5.69 21.63
CA GLN A 435 21.93 4.89 22.82
C GLN A 435 23.16 4.21 23.46
N ARG A 436 24.36 4.34 22.88
CA ARG A 436 25.60 3.89 23.53
C ARG A 436 26.05 4.92 24.57
N PRO A 437 26.37 4.53 25.82
CA PRO A 437 26.90 5.47 26.80
C PRO A 437 28.18 6.11 26.28
N SER A 438 28.24 7.44 26.29
CA SER A 438 29.47 8.18 26.04
C SER A 438 30.49 7.86 27.13
N VAL A 439 31.40 6.93 26.86
CA VAL A 439 32.60 6.75 27.69
C VAL A 439 33.47 7.99 27.50
N MET A 440 33.36 8.95 28.41
CA MET A 440 34.30 10.07 28.52
C MET A 440 35.70 9.51 28.80
N PRO A 441 36.74 9.85 28.02
CA PRO A 441 38.09 9.44 28.33
C PRO A 441 38.66 10.39 29.40
N ASN A 442 38.54 10.03 30.67
CA ASN A 442 39.27 10.73 31.74
C ASN A 442 39.80 9.73 32.77
N ALA A 443 41.08 9.35 32.63
CA ALA A 443 42.00 9.15 33.74
C ALA A 443 43.48 9.18 33.24
N PRO A 444 44.43 9.68 34.04
CA PRO A 444 45.75 10.10 33.57
C PRO A 444 46.75 8.94 33.45
N ARG A 445 47.67 9.07 32.49
CA ARG A 445 48.86 8.22 32.34
C ARG A 445 49.72 8.28 33.61
N MET A 446 49.87 7.14 34.28
CA MET A 446 50.98 6.87 35.20
C MET A 446 51.99 5.97 34.50
N LEU A 447 53.24 6.43 34.43
CA LEU A 447 54.39 5.70 33.92
C LEU A 447 54.70 4.49 34.81
N SER A 448 54.95 3.33 34.21
CA SER A 448 55.96 2.41 34.73
C SER A 448 56.65 1.64 33.59
N SER A 449 57.96 1.52 33.76
CA SER A 449 58.98 1.05 32.84
C SER A 449 58.95 -0.45 32.50
N LYS A 450 59.18 -0.75 31.22
CA LYS A 450 59.89 -1.87 30.54
C LYS A 450 60.61 -2.93 31.43
N PRO A 451 60.81 -4.19 30.95
CA PRO A 451 61.53 -4.45 29.70
C PRO A 451 61.08 -5.60 28.77
N LYS A 452 61.70 -5.55 27.58
CA LYS A 452 61.60 -6.35 26.35
C LYS A 452 62.07 -7.80 26.52
N GLU A 453 61.50 -8.72 25.73
CA GLU A 453 62.16 -9.86 25.06
C GLU A 453 61.23 -10.35 23.93
N GLN A 454 61.60 -10.11 22.67
CA GLN A 454 62.18 -11.05 21.69
C GLN A 454 61.14 -11.92 20.96
N GLU A 455 60.86 -11.56 19.69
CA GLU A 455 60.35 -12.47 18.66
C GLU A 455 61.48 -13.38 18.16
N PRO A 456 61.12 -14.51 17.52
CA PRO A 456 61.51 -14.60 16.10
C PRO A 456 60.43 -15.19 15.17
N GLU A 457 60.31 -14.51 14.02
CA GLU A 457 60.34 -14.97 12.63
C GLU A 457 59.53 -16.18 12.11
N ALA A 458 59.08 -15.97 10.87
CA ALA A 458 58.12 -16.71 10.07
C ALA A 458 58.72 -17.87 9.27
N ILE A 459 57.86 -18.80 8.84
CA ILE A 459 58.09 -19.68 7.68
C ILE A 459 56.79 -19.76 6.84
N LEU A 460 56.97 -19.62 5.53
CA LEU A 460 56.01 -19.64 4.42
C LEU A 460 55.80 -21.07 3.88
N GLU A 461 54.68 -21.29 3.17
CA GLU A 461 54.54 -21.91 1.83
C GLU A 461 53.13 -22.56 1.64
N ASP A 462 52.30 -21.97 0.75
CA ASP A 462 51.78 -22.49 -0.55
C ASP A 462 51.33 -23.99 -0.61
N ASP A 463 50.23 -24.45 -1.25
CA ASP A 463 49.56 -24.14 -2.52
C ASP A 463 48.14 -24.77 -2.64
N ASP A 464 47.37 -24.24 -3.60
CA ASP A 464 46.37 -24.83 -4.55
C ASP A 464 44.96 -25.37 -4.22
N GLU A 465 44.00 -24.64 -4.79
CA GLU A 465 42.85 -24.98 -5.67
C GLU A 465 41.88 -26.16 -5.45
N SER A 466 40.61 -25.75 -5.24
CA SER A 466 39.38 -26.13 -5.98
C SER A 466 38.46 -27.27 -5.49
N GLU A 467 37.17 -26.95 -5.64
CA GLU A 467 35.96 -27.78 -5.70
C GLU A 467 35.08 -28.00 -4.43
N GLU A 468 33.87 -27.43 -4.56
CA GLU A 468 32.55 -27.96 -4.17
C GLU A 468 31.97 -27.67 -2.77
N ASN A 469 31.10 -26.65 -2.76
CA ASN A 469 29.71 -26.60 -2.26
C ASN A 469 29.26 -27.62 -1.18
N GLU A 470 28.71 -27.07 -0.08
CA GLU A 470 27.60 -27.57 0.76
C GLU A 470 27.77 -27.48 2.30
N GLU A 471 28.76 -26.75 2.84
CA GLU A 471 28.95 -26.70 4.32
C GLU A 471 28.84 -25.33 5.02
N GLU A 472 28.62 -24.20 4.33
CA GLU A 472 28.59 -22.88 5.01
C GLU A 472 27.25 -22.50 5.68
N ASP A 473 26.12 -23.09 5.29
CA ASP A 473 24.81 -22.74 5.88
C ASP A 473 24.52 -23.42 7.23
N LEU A 474 25.25 -24.50 7.56
CA LEU A 474 25.02 -25.27 8.80
C LEU A 474 25.93 -24.82 9.97
N GLU A 475 27.09 -24.22 9.70
CA GLU A 475 28.00 -23.68 10.72
C GLU A 475 27.46 -22.39 11.37
N PHE A 476 26.73 -21.57 10.59
CA PHE A 476 26.09 -20.33 11.10
C PHE A 476 24.97 -20.64 12.10
N ILE A 477 24.15 -21.65 11.83
CA ILE A 477 23.08 -22.12 12.74
C ILE A 477 23.69 -22.73 14.02
N ARG A 478 24.84 -23.40 13.91
CA ARG A 478 25.55 -23.99 15.07
C ARG A 478 26.23 -22.94 15.95
N LYS A 479 26.76 -21.85 15.37
CA LYS A 479 27.31 -20.70 16.11
C LYS A 479 26.22 -19.85 16.77
N ALA A 480 25.06 -19.67 16.13
CA ALA A 480 23.93 -18.93 16.69
C ALA A 480 23.35 -19.58 17.96
N ARG A 481 23.34 -20.91 18.03
CA ARG A 481 22.88 -21.65 19.23
C ARG A 481 23.86 -21.63 20.41
N LYS A 482 25.13 -21.28 20.21
CA LYS A 482 26.17 -21.28 21.27
C LYS A 482 26.35 -19.93 21.98
N SER A 483 25.69 -18.85 21.53
CA SER A 483 25.77 -17.53 22.17
C SER A 483 24.62 -17.21 23.14
N LEU A 484 23.72 -18.17 23.40
CA LEU A 484 22.57 -18.01 24.30
C LEU A 484 22.67 -18.89 25.57
N ALA A 485 23.85 -18.92 26.20
CA ALA A 485 24.11 -19.44 27.56
C ALA A 485 25.55 -18.98 27.93
N MET A 486 25.89 -18.27 29.01
CA MET A 486 25.34 -18.10 30.37
C MET A 486 25.92 -16.84 31.05
N SER A 487 25.17 -16.23 31.98
CA SER A 487 25.56 -15.69 33.31
C SER A 487 24.41 -14.78 33.81
N HIS A 488 23.75 -14.96 34.96
CA HIS A 488 24.20 -15.26 36.33
C HIS A 488 22.97 -15.64 37.25
N PRO A 489 23.10 -15.91 38.58
CA PRO A 489 23.53 -17.15 39.22
C PRO A 489 22.46 -17.80 40.16
N ALA A 490 22.83 -18.97 40.69
CA ALA A 490 22.17 -19.95 41.57
C ALA A 490 21.21 -19.48 42.70
N THR A 491 20.18 -20.30 43.02
CA THR A 491 20.22 -21.27 44.15
C THR A 491 18.97 -22.18 44.32
N MET A 492 19.25 -23.47 44.54
CA MET A 492 18.57 -24.54 45.32
C MET A 492 17.26 -25.25 44.87
N SER A 493 17.45 -26.48 44.38
CA SER A 493 16.96 -27.78 44.93
C SER A 493 15.45 -28.08 45.01
N ALA A 494 14.92 -28.92 44.09
CA ALA A 494 14.68 -30.37 44.31
C ALA A 494 13.59 -30.99 43.40
N ASN A 495 14.02 -32.03 42.69
CA ASN A 495 13.36 -33.23 42.18
C ASN A 495 12.38 -33.25 40.96
N PRO A 496 12.54 -34.25 40.05
CA PRO A 496 11.91 -34.30 38.73
C PRO A 496 10.78 -35.34 38.64
N GLU A 497 9.87 -35.18 37.67
CA GLU A 497 9.27 -36.29 36.91
C GLU A 497 8.43 -35.75 35.73
N ASN A 498 8.51 -36.45 34.59
CA ASN A 498 7.77 -36.34 33.32
C ASN A 498 8.29 -35.42 32.19
N ILE A 499 9.07 -36.07 31.31
CA ILE A 499 9.29 -35.86 29.86
C ILE A 499 8.43 -36.97 29.18
N PRO A 500 7.78 -36.86 27.97
CA PRO A 500 8.35 -36.42 26.68
C PRO A 500 7.44 -35.55 25.75
N SER A 501 8.01 -34.62 24.98
CA SER A 501 8.23 -34.65 23.50
C SER A 501 6.94 -34.80 22.67
N GLU A 502 6.58 -33.94 21.72
CA GLU A 502 7.29 -33.68 20.46
C GLU A 502 6.67 -32.51 19.67
N ILE A 503 7.49 -31.96 18.78
CA ILE A 503 7.19 -30.97 17.74
C ILE A 503 6.44 -31.65 16.59
N ALA A 504 5.35 -31.07 16.09
CA ALA A 504 4.87 -31.33 14.73
C ALA A 504 4.05 -30.17 14.17
N ILE A 505 4.56 -29.58 13.09
CA ILE A 505 3.86 -28.76 12.10
C ILE A 505 2.88 -29.67 11.36
N THR A 506 1.63 -29.26 11.15
CA THR A 506 0.80 -29.80 10.05
C THR A 506 -0.28 -28.79 9.64
N ALA A 507 -0.16 -28.33 8.40
CA ALA A 507 -1.28 -27.87 7.59
C ALA A 507 -2.15 -29.08 7.23
N TYR A 508 -3.47 -28.90 7.15
CA TYR A 508 -4.34 -29.85 6.43
C TYR A 508 -5.45 -29.12 5.68
N GLU A 509 -5.43 -29.33 4.37
CA GLU A 509 -6.51 -29.11 3.42
C GLU A 509 -7.58 -30.19 3.63
N SER A 510 -8.85 -29.83 3.61
CA SER A 510 -9.97 -30.78 3.51
C SER A 510 -10.72 -30.53 2.21
N LYS A 511 -10.54 -31.45 1.24
CA LYS A 511 -11.53 -31.72 0.19
C LYS A 511 -12.31 -32.96 0.58
N GLU A 512 -13.59 -32.80 0.86
CA GLU A 512 -14.55 -33.90 0.89
C GLU A 512 -15.21 -34.04 -0.49
N THR A 513 -15.37 -35.29 -0.95
CA THR A 513 -16.46 -35.67 -1.83
C THR A 513 -16.99 -37.06 -1.45
N ILE A 514 -18.15 -37.05 -0.79
CA ILE A 514 -19.43 -37.73 -1.11
C ILE A 514 -19.51 -39.28 -1.20
N ASN A 515 -20.43 -39.80 -0.37
CA ASN A 515 -21.45 -40.89 -0.52
C ASN A 515 -21.40 -41.85 0.68
N SER A 516 -22.48 -42.36 1.28
CA SER A 516 -23.94 -42.32 1.08
C SER A 516 -24.56 -43.12 2.24
N GLU A 517 -25.83 -42.87 2.59
CA GLU A 517 -26.74 -43.79 3.35
C GLU A 517 -26.36 -44.02 4.85
N ASP A 518 -27.24 -44.11 5.85
CA ASP A 518 -28.70 -44.13 5.96
C ASP A 518 -29.09 -43.97 7.46
N LEU A 519 -30.34 -43.56 7.70
CA LEU A 519 -31.20 -43.87 8.86
C LEU A 519 -31.11 -43.11 10.22
N SER A 520 -32.17 -42.33 10.40
CA SER A 520 -32.86 -41.69 11.54
C SER A 520 -33.21 -42.58 12.77
N PRO A 521 -34.06 -42.13 13.73
CA PRO A 521 -33.75 -41.36 14.96
C PRO A 521 -34.24 -42.15 16.24
N PRO A 522 -34.27 -41.57 17.46
CA PRO A 522 -35.22 -40.52 17.87
C PRO A 522 -34.59 -39.25 18.45
#